data_AF-A0A661CZL1-F1
#
_entry.id   AF-A0A661CZL1-F1
#
_cell.length_a   1.000
_cell.length_b   1.000
_cell.length_c   1.000
_cell.angle_alpha   90.00
_cell.angle_beta   90.00
_cell.angle_gamma   90.00
#
_symmetry.space_group_name_H-M   'P 1'
#
loop_
_entity.id
_entity.type
_entity.pdbx_description
1 polymer ?
#
loop_
_entity_poly.entity_id
_entity_poly.type
_entity_poly.pdbx_seq_one_letter_code
_entity_poly.pdbx_strand_id
1 'polypeptide(L)'
;MMSYQFDLSNLEIINKLPLNEKESNQLIKQLFETWAGYSQKKGRRLKATLCQRTEGRSSVQVFELIFNYADNSKRAATFILRFHKNENDANKEQEHARQIKATASQYFAEFVDKQFNNPGLVVYRHVADQTGANVYDLKEYLCDLISKENETEVNFFTDNLKEFSHQIVKVYNSLKELGVFDSCSSYYEKIAHQLPPDLIINGYVDSSRDKTIVIKYGRFFPVPQYQQSISATQLVNQLDNIKKQDEEWIRVKDICLTSNNCLVGRDNIVYFLFSSAGVDDVQIWLGTHKEQCNTLNFEKEKRYELVFHKNAVELFTTKLESIGFNTNSCILHTYFNALCKEQRVYFFSKMRHNDFHCGNVLVSGPSLKIIDVGDMKPDLLASDIARLEVSIWFDVAGRIGLSEAEAKAIIKGVPNGNLSFKAWVLKQVLQSLRDGFENGIEHKLSQAENVLAYVTQIWFYQRYCLLEYGVDKISSAFNVFACHWISQFRGSNQNYSFDIYPDNEPIPKMNDIFVSYARVDNEPLPGADKGWVTTLINGLTTSLAQNWGRADAYSLWMDFELRENEPIPPEIAKQLENSATLLLILSPGYLASSWC
;
A
#
# COMPACT_ATOMS: atom_id res chain seq x y z
N MET A 1 -10.78 -17.38 -50.69
CA MET A 1 -10.06 -17.16 -49.43
C MET A 1 -9.43 -15.78 -49.46
N MET A 2 -9.68 -14.92 -48.48
CA MET A 2 -8.93 -13.67 -48.34
C MET A 2 -7.52 -14.01 -47.84
N SER A 3 -6.49 -13.74 -48.63
CA SER A 3 -5.10 -13.90 -48.18
C SER A 3 -4.64 -12.59 -47.54
N TYR A 4 -4.64 -12.53 -46.21
CA TYR A 4 -3.94 -11.48 -45.48
C TYR A 4 -2.46 -11.87 -45.41
N GLN A 5 -1.58 -10.95 -45.78
CA GLN A 5 -0.14 -11.13 -45.63
C GLN A 5 0.29 -10.32 -44.40
N PHE A 6 0.59 -11.01 -43.32
CA PHE A 6 1.14 -10.38 -42.12
C PHE A 6 2.64 -10.22 -42.32
N ASP A 7 3.11 -8.98 -42.25
CA ASP A 7 4.54 -8.73 -42.13
C ASP A 7 4.96 -8.99 -40.69
N LEU A 8 5.37 -10.22 -40.43
CA LEU A 8 5.85 -10.70 -39.13
C LEU A 8 7.37 -10.60 -39.00
N SER A 9 8.07 -10.01 -39.98
CA SER A 9 9.53 -10.08 -40.10
C SER A 9 10.29 -9.28 -39.03
N ASN A 10 9.59 -8.64 -38.09
CA ASN A 10 10.15 -7.78 -37.05
C ASN A 10 9.86 -8.29 -35.62
N LEU A 11 9.58 -9.59 -35.47
CA LEU A 11 9.07 -10.17 -34.22
C LEU A 11 10.13 -10.92 -33.41
N GLU A 12 11.21 -10.22 -33.01
CA GLU A 12 12.01 -10.66 -31.86
C GLU A 12 11.14 -10.90 -30.60
N ILE A 13 9.95 -10.31 -30.56
CA ILE A 13 9.01 -10.35 -29.45
C ILE A 13 8.05 -11.56 -29.52
N ILE A 14 7.87 -12.24 -30.67
CA ILE A 14 7.10 -13.51 -30.67
C ILE A 14 7.73 -14.52 -29.71
N ASN A 15 9.06 -14.55 -29.66
CA ASN A 15 9.81 -15.42 -28.75
C ASN A 15 9.63 -15.04 -27.27
N LYS A 16 9.06 -13.87 -26.97
CA LYS A 16 8.71 -13.47 -25.60
C LYS A 16 7.32 -13.92 -25.18
N LEU A 17 6.43 -14.28 -26.10
CA LEU A 17 5.15 -14.88 -25.74
C LEU A 17 5.41 -16.27 -25.13
N PRO A 18 4.64 -16.67 -24.10
CA PRO A 18 4.70 -18.03 -23.56
C PRO A 18 3.97 -19.02 -24.49
N LEU A 19 4.22 -18.93 -25.79
CA LEU A 19 3.60 -19.68 -26.88
C LEU A 19 4.68 -20.08 -27.89
N ASN A 20 4.54 -21.22 -28.55
CA ASN A 20 5.40 -21.51 -29.70
C ASN A 20 5.03 -20.61 -30.91
N GLU A 21 5.89 -20.56 -31.92
CA GLU A 21 5.70 -19.70 -33.09
C GLU A 21 4.37 -19.98 -33.82
N LYS A 22 4.00 -21.26 -33.95
CA LYS A 22 2.75 -21.68 -34.60
C LYS A 22 1.52 -21.19 -33.84
N GLU A 23 1.51 -21.34 -32.52
CA GLU A 23 0.45 -20.86 -31.63
C GLU A 23 0.33 -19.34 -31.67
N SER A 24 1.47 -18.63 -31.63
CA SER A 24 1.54 -17.17 -31.73
C SER A 24 0.94 -16.67 -33.04
N ASN A 25 1.32 -17.28 -34.16
CA ASN A 25 0.78 -16.97 -35.48
C ASN A 25 -0.73 -17.25 -35.57
N GLN A 26 -1.17 -18.35 -34.98
CA GLN A 26 -2.59 -18.70 -34.91
C GLN A 26 -3.38 -17.69 -34.06
N LEU A 27 -2.86 -17.30 -32.89
CA LEU A 27 -3.47 -16.30 -32.01
C LEU A 27 -3.60 -14.95 -32.72
N ILE A 28 -2.52 -14.44 -33.32
CA ILE A 28 -2.52 -13.17 -34.06
C ILE A 28 -3.57 -13.22 -35.17
N LYS A 29 -3.63 -14.32 -35.93
CA LYS A 29 -4.64 -14.50 -36.98
C LYS A 29 -6.06 -14.52 -36.40
N GLN A 30 -6.30 -15.24 -35.31
CA GLN A 30 -7.61 -15.31 -34.67
C GLN A 30 -8.08 -13.96 -34.12
N LEU A 31 -7.18 -13.17 -33.54
CA LEU A 31 -7.45 -11.81 -33.06
C LEU A 31 -7.72 -10.86 -34.21
N PHE A 32 -6.93 -10.97 -35.27
CA PHE A 32 -7.14 -10.24 -36.49
C PHE A 32 -8.53 -10.53 -37.09
N GLU A 33 -8.94 -11.79 -37.18
CA GLU A 33 -10.27 -12.18 -37.68
C GLU A 33 -11.39 -11.65 -36.78
N THR A 34 -11.21 -11.69 -35.46
CA THR A 34 -12.15 -11.11 -34.48
C THR A 34 -12.32 -9.59 -34.69
N TRP A 35 -11.26 -8.88 -35.08
CA TRP A 35 -11.33 -7.46 -35.43
C TRP A 35 -11.86 -7.22 -36.86
N ALA A 36 -11.40 -7.98 -37.85
CA ALA A 36 -11.74 -7.78 -39.26
C ALA A 36 -13.22 -8.05 -39.54
N GLY A 37 -13.86 -8.94 -38.78
CA GLY A 37 -15.32 -9.11 -38.82
C GLY A 37 -16.10 -7.81 -38.54
N TYR A 38 -15.48 -6.84 -37.85
CA TYR A 38 -16.04 -5.51 -37.59
C TYR A 38 -15.75 -4.48 -38.69
N SER A 39 -14.64 -4.59 -39.46
CA SER A 39 -14.25 -3.57 -40.44
C SER A 39 -14.15 -4.13 -41.86
N GLN A 40 -15.17 -3.87 -42.68
CA GLN A 40 -15.30 -4.36 -44.07
C GLN A 40 -14.38 -3.63 -45.08
N LYS A 41 -13.09 -3.42 -44.79
CA LYS A 41 -12.15 -2.78 -45.74
C LYS A 41 -11.21 -3.81 -46.37
N LYS A 42 -11.68 -4.41 -47.48
CA LYS A 42 -10.89 -5.33 -48.31
C LYS A 42 -9.63 -4.63 -48.87
N GLY A 43 -8.49 -5.33 -48.86
CA GLY A 43 -7.31 -4.97 -49.65
C GLY A 43 -6.21 -4.14 -48.96
N ARG A 44 -6.30 -3.86 -47.66
CA ARG A 44 -5.23 -3.15 -46.94
C ARG A 44 -4.20 -4.10 -46.34
N ARG A 45 -2.92 -3.72 -46.44
CA ARG A 45 -1.82 -4.36 -45.70
C ARG A 45 -1.81 -3.85 -44.27
N LEU A 46 -1.55 -4.74 -43.32
CA LEU A 46 -1.47 -4.43 -41.90
C LEU A 46 -0.12 -4.86 -41.34
N LYS A 47 0.40 -4.05 -40.44
CA LYS A 47 1.58 -4.35 -39.63
C LYS A 47 1.12 -4.65 -38.22
N ALA A 48 1.49 -5.81 -37.69
CA ALA A 48 1.28 -6.15 -36.28
C ALA A 48 2.55 -5.81 -35.49
N THR A 49 2.40 -5.07 -34.41
CA THR A 49 3.47 -4.77 -33.45
C THR A 49 3.06 -5.36 -32.10
N LEU A 50 3.92 -6.17 -31.50
CA LEU A 50 3.71 -6.71 -30.16
C LEU A 50 4.67 -6.03 -29.20
N CYS A 51 4.15 -5.47 -28.10
CA CYS A 51 4.95 -4.81 -27.07
C CYS A 51 4.67 -5.49 -25.72
N GLN A 52 5.69 -5.79 -24.93
CA GLN A 52 5.47 -6.21 -23.55
C GLN A 52 5.21 -4.95 -22.71
N ARG A 53 4.07 -4.88 -22.01
CA ARG A 53 3.71 -3.69 -21.21
C ARG A 53 4.39 -3.70 -19.85
N THR A 54 4.44 -4.86 -19.22
CA THR A 54 5.00 -5.02 -17.89
C THR A 54 5.97 -6.20 -17.85
N GLU A 55 7.18 -5.95 -17.36
CA GLU A 55 8.15 -6.99 -17.02
C GLU A 55 8.07 -7.38 -15.53
N GLY A 56 7.19 -6.79 -14.72
CA GLY A 56 7.20 -6.98 -13.26
C GLY A 56 5.88 -6.71 -12.54
N ARG A 57 5.83 -7.22 -11.30
CA ARG A 57 4.81 -7.22 -10.23
C ARG A 57 3.81 -8.36 -10.26
N SER A 58 3.18 -8.60 -11.40
CA SER A 58 2.15 -9.63 -11.50
C SER A 58 2.73 -10.99 -11.88
N SER A 59 2.09 -12.06 -11.40
CA SER A 59 2.29 -13.40 -11.96
C SER A 59 1.84 -13.47 -13.44
N VAL A 60 1.05 -12.49 -13.89
CA VAL A 60 0.49 -12.39 -15.23
C VAL A 60 1.42 -11.61 -16.15
N GLN A 61 1.80 -12.20 -17.28
CA GLN A 61 2.54 -11.48 -18.32
C GLN A 61 1.56 -10.69 -19.20
N VAL A 62 1.79 -9.38 -19.34
CA VAL A 62 0.89 -8.49 -20.09
C VAL A 62 1.58 -7.99 -21.36
N PHE A 63 0.96 -8.26 -22.51
CA PHE A 63 1.42 -7.78 -23.81
C PHE A 63 0.35 -6.92 -24.48
N GLU A 64 0.79 -5.98 -25.30
CA GLU A 64 -0.04 -5.15 -26.16
C GLU A 64 0.22 -5.53 -27.62
N LEU A 65 -0.81 -6.02 -28.31
CA LEU A 65 -0.77 -6.33 -29.73
C LEU A 65 -1.49 -5.24 -30.51
N ILE A 66 -0.73 -4.47 -31.29
CA ILE A 66 -1.18 -3.32 -32.06
C ILE A 66 -1.22 -3.69 -33.54
N PHE A 67 -2.37 -3.55 -34.19
CA PHE A 67 -2.49 -3.63 -35.65
C PHE A 67 -2.48 -2.21 -36.21
N ASN A 68 -1.59 -1.92 -37.16
CA ASN A 68 -1.48 -0.63 -37.85
C ASN A 68 -1.73 -0.81 -39.35
N TYR A 69 -2.38 0.16 -40.00
CA TYR A 69 -2.44 0.21 -41.45
C TYR A 69 -1.06 0.53 -42.02
N ALA A 70 -0.59 -0.28 -42.97
CA ALA A 70 0.72 -0.11 -43.58
C ALA A 70 0.85 1.18 -44.40
N ASP A 71 -0.28 1.78 -44.81
CA ASP A 71 -0.33 2.94 -45.70
C ASP A 71 -0.22 4.30 -44.99
N ASN A 72 -0.54 4.39 -43.70
CA ASN A 72 -0.61 5.69 -43.01
C ASN A 72 -0.26 5.66 -41.52
N SER A 73 0.33 4.57 -41.03
CA SER A 73 0.67 4.38 -39.60
C SER A 73 -0.49 4.52 -38.62
N LYS A 74 -1.73 4.71 -39.10
CA LYS A 74 -2.88 4.82 -38.21
C LYS A 74 -3.13 3.47 -37.57
N ARG A 75 -3.33 3.53 -36.26
CA ARG A 75 -3.70 2.39 -35.43
C ARG A 75 -5.07 1.87 -35.88
N ALA A 76 -5.12 0.59 -36.24
CA ALA A 76 -6.30 -0.09 -36.73
C ALA A 76 -7.05 -0.81 -35.61
N ALA A 77 -6.30 -1.50 -34.73
CA ALA A 77 -6.81 -2.16 -33.55
C ALA A 77 -5.72 -2.26 -32.49
N THR A 78 -6.11 -2.38 -31.22
CA THR A 78 -5.18 -2.82 -30.18
C THR A 78 -5.82 -3.84 -29.25
N PHE A 79 -5.05 -4.86 -28.89
CA PHE A 79 -5.44 -5.90 -27.96
C PHE A 79 -4.45 -5.96 -26.80
N ILE A 80 -4.96 -6.29 -25.63
CA ILE A 80 -4.17 -6.53 -24.43
C ILE A 80 -4.29 -8.01 -24.13
N LEU A 81 -3.14 -8.69 -24.12
CA LEU A 81 -3.00 -10.13 -23.93
C LEU A 81 -2.44 -10.36 -22.53
N ARG A 82 -3.21 -11.04 -21.69
CA ARG A 82 -2.85 -11.35 -20.31
C ARG A 82 -2.67 -12.85 -20.17
N PHE A 83 -1.43 -13.28 -19.90
CA PHE A 83 -1.06 -14.69 -19.76
C PHE A 83 -0.87 -15.04 -18.29
N HIS A 84 -1.83 -15.77 -17.73
CA HIS A 84 -1.79 -16.26 -16.37
C HIS A 84 -0.94 -17.53 -16.27
N LYS A 85 -0.28 -17.73 -15.12
CA LYS A 85 0.48 -18.95 -14.83
C LYS A 85 -0.41 -20.19 -14.70
N ASN A 86 -1.67 -20.01 -14.30
CA ASN A 86 -2.62 -21.09 -14.14
C ASN A 86 -3.96 -20.73 -14.82
N GLU A 87 -4.66 -21.77 -15.27
CA GLU A 87 -5.95 -21.65 -15.95
C GLU A 87 -7.08 -21.16 -15.03
N ASN A 88 -7.03 -21.47 -13.74
CA ASN A 88 -8.07 -21.05 -12.79
C ASN A 88 -8.14 -19.53 -12.64
N ASP A 89 -6.98 -18.85 -12.57
CA ASP A 89 -6.90 -17.40 -12.46
C ASP A 89 -7.39 -16.73 -13.74
N ALA A 90 -7.05 -17.29 -14.91
CA ALA A 90 -7.56 -16.81 -16.19
C ALA A 90 -9.09 -16.99 -16.28
N ASN A 91 -9.62 -18.16 -15.92
CA ASN A 91 -11.06 -18.42 -15.92
C ASN A 91 -11.81 -17.48 -14.98
N LYS A 92 -11.26 -17.22 -13.79
CA LYS A 92 -11.80 -16.26 -12.83
C LYS A 92 -11.83 -14.84 -13.41
N GLU A 93 -10.74 -14.40 -14.05
CA GLU A 93 -10.68 -13.10 -14.71
C GLU A 93 -11.67 -12.99 -15.87
N GLN A 94 -11.81 -14.01 -16.70
CA GLN A 94 -12.80 -14.05 -17.78
C GLN A 94 -14.23 -13.96 -17.24
N GLU A 95 -14.54 -14.65 -16.14
CA GLU A 95 -15.86 -14.60 -15.52
C GLU A 95 -16.20 -13.20 -15.00
N HIS A 96 -15.27 -12.58 -14.26
CA HIS A 96 -15.44 -11.19 -13.84
C HIS A 96 -15.63 -10.25 -15.04
N ALA A 97 -14.85 -10.44 -16.10
CA ALA A 97 -14.94 -9.63 -17.31
C ALA A 97 -16.30 -9.77 -18.02
N ARG A 98 -16.89 -10.97 -18.05
CA ARG A 98 -18.25 -11.20 -18.58
C ARG A 98 -19.31 -10.48 -17.76
N GLN A 99 -19.22 -10.56 -16.43
CA GLN A 99 -20.16 -9.90 -15.52
C GLN A 99 -20.12 -8.37 -15.69
N ILE A 100 -18.92 -7.79 -15.77
CA ILE A 100 -18.72 -6.35 -15.99
C ILE A 100 -19.22 -5.91 -17.37
N LYS A 101 -18.99 -6.72 -18.41
CA LYS A 101 -19.44 -6.40 -19.77
C LYS A 101 -20.95 -6.17 -19.84
N ALA A 102 -21.73 -6.87 -19.00
CA ALA A 102 -23.18 -6.71 -18.92
C ALA A 102 -23.61 -5.41 -18.22
N THR A 103 -22.81 -4.87 -17.31
CA THR A 103 -23.21 -3.77 -16.42
C THR A 103 -22.51 -2.44 -16.69
N ALA A 104 -21.27 -2.44 -17.19
CA ALA A 104 -20.44 -1.22 -17.24
C ALA A 104 -19.29 -1.24 -18.26
N SER A 105 -19.54 -1.71 -19.48
CA SER A 105 -18.53 -1.84 -20.54
C SER A 105 -17.78 -0.54 -20.92
N GLN A 106 -18.29 0.63 -20.55
CA GLN A 106 -17.65 1.92 -20.83
C GLN A 106 -16.42 2.23 -19.96
N TYR A 107 -16.31 1.66 -18.76
CA TYR A 107 -15.21 1.93 -17.81
C TYR A 107 -14.16 0.81 -17.74
N PHE A 108 -14.36 -0.27 -18.48
CA PHE A 108 -13.46 -1.41 -18.53
C PHE A 108 -13.09 -1.72 -19.98
N ALA A 109 -11.89 -2.24 -20.19
CA ALA A 109 -11.48 -2.70 -21.51
C ALA A 109 -12.43 -3.79 -22.02
N GLU A 110 -12.71 -3.81 -23.33
CA GLU A 110 -13.73 -4.69 -23.88
C GLU A 110 -13.24 -6.14 -23.89
N PHE A 111 -13.83 -7.01 -23.08
CA PHE A 111 -13.45 -8.41 -23.04
C PHE A 111 -13.80 -9.15 -24.35
N VAL A 112 -12.80 -9.80 -24.92
CA VAL A 112 -12.93 -10.64 -26.12
C VAL A 112 -13.32 -12.05 -25.69
N ASP A 113 -14.63 -12.27 -25.60
CA ASP A 113 -15.22 -13.54 -25.20
C ASP A 113 -15.15 -14.58 -26.34
N LYS A 114 -13.92 -15.06 -26.58
CA LYS A 114 -13.60 -16.08 -27.58
C LYS A 114 -12.66 -17.09 -26.93
N GLN A 115 -12.90 -18.37 -27.18
CA GLN A 115 -11.97 -19.42 -26.77
C GLN A 115 -10.73 -19.38 -27.67
N PHE A 116 -9.56 -19.26 -27.03
CA PHE A 116 -8.26 -19.38 -27.67
C PHE A 116 -7.61 -20.71 -27.28
N ASN A 117 -6.64 -21.18 -28.06
CA ASN A 117 -5.94 -22.44 -27.80
C ASN A 117 -4.97 -22.39 -26.58
N ASN A 118 -5.10 -21.38 -25.72
CA ASN A 118 -4.34 -21.24 -24.49
C ASN A 118 -5.32 -20.92 -23.34
N PRO A 119 -5.51 -21.84 -22.38
CA PRO A 119 -6.48 -21.65 -21.30
C PRO A 119 -6.04 -20.59 -20.27
N GLY A 120 -4.76 -20.24 -20.23
CA GLY A 120 -4.23 -19.15 -19.39
C GLY A 120 -4.34 -17.77 -20.02
N LEU A 121 -4.90 -17.64 -21.23
CA LEU A 121 -4.97 -16.37 -21.96
C LEU A 121 -6.29 -15.65 -21.72
N VAL A 122 -6.20 -14.38 -21.32
CA VAL A 122 -7.31 -13.43 -21.28
C VAL A 122 -7.02 -12.29 -22.26
N VAL A 123 -8.01 -11.93 -23.07
CA VAL A 123 -7.85 -10.91 -24.11
C VAL A 123 -8.85 -9.79 -23.93
N TYR A 124 -8.33 -8.56 -23.90
CA TYR A 124 -9.13 -7.34 -23.95
C TYR A 124 -8.87 -6.60 -25.26
N ARG A 125 -9.91 -5.98 -25.81
CA ARG A 125 -9.81 -4.96 -26.85
C ARG A 125 -9.62 -3.59 -26.19
N HIS A 126 -8.69 -2.84 -26.75
CA HIS A 126 -8.22 -1.58 -26.22
C HIS A 126 -9.21 -0.42 -26.44
N VAL A 127 -9.15 0.59 -25.57
CA VAL A 127 -9.94 1.84 -25.58
C VAL A 127 -9.92 2.62 -26.91
N ALA A 128 -8.83 2.55 -27.68
CA ALA A 128 -8.56 3.49 -28.78
C ALA A 128 -9.25 3.15 -30.12
N ASP A 129 -9.87 1.98 -30.24
CA ASP A 129 -10.38 1.45 -31.51
C ASP A 129 -11.47 2.34 -32.15
N GLN A 130 -12.08 3.28 -31.40
CA GLN A 130 -13.12 4.19 -31.89
C GLN A 130 -12.65 5.63 -32.11
N THR A 131 -11.58 6.08 -31.44
CA THR A 131 -11.15 7.49 -31.46
C THR A 131 -9.94 7.72 -32.36
N GLY A 132 -9.14 6.67 -32.63
CA GLY A 132 -7.84 6.80 -33.28
C GLY A 132 -6.81 7.54 -32.41
N ALA A 133 -7.13 7.83 -31.14
CA ALA A 133 -6.23 8.46 -30.21
C ALA A 133 -5.15 7.48 -29.75
N ASN A 134 -4.00 8.03 -29.32
CA ASN A 134 -3.00 7.23 -28.63
C ASN A 134 -3.53 6.75 -27.29
N VAL A 135 -2.98 5.62 -26.89
CA VAL A 135 -3.21 5.00 -25.60
C VAL A 135 -2.02 5.31 -24.72
N TYR A 136 -2.31 5.61 -23.47
CA TYR A 136 -1.30 5.74 -22.43
C TYR A 136 -1.70 4.91 -21.21
N ASP A 137 -0.72 4.38 -20.49
CA ASP A 137 -0.92 4.13 -19.06
C ASP A 137 -1.26 5.46 -18.38
N LEU A 138 -2.03 5.45 -17.30
CA LEU A 138 -2.39 6.66 -16.58
C LEU A 138 -1.16 7.49 -16.20
N LYS A 139 -0.07 6.85 -15.75
CA LYS A 139 1.18 7.58 -15.39
C LYS A 139 1.79 8.33 -16.57
N GLU A 140 1.80 7.73 -17.77
CA GLU A 140 2.36 8.36 -18.97
C GLU A 140 1.46 9.51 -19.42
N TYR A 141 0.14 9.30 -19.38
CA TYR A 141 -0.84 10.33 -19.67
C TYR A 141 -0.71 11.53 -18.73
N LEU A 142 -0.58 11.28 -17.42
CA LEU A 142 -0.44 12.35 -16.43
C LEU A 142 0.85 13.15 -16.64
N CYS A 143 1.96 12.50 -17.00
CA CYS A 143 3.20 13.21 -17.34
C CYS A 143 3.02 14.10 -18.58
N ASP A 144 2.38 13.58 -19.64
CA ASP A 144 2.07 14.34 -20.86
C ASP A 144 1.13 15.52 -20.55
N LEU A 145 0.04 15.28 -19.81
CA LEU A 145 -0.93 16.29 -19.40
C LEU A 145 -0.26 17.44 -18.63
N ILE A 146 0.63 17.11 -17.69
CA ILE A 146 1.36 18.11 -16.89
C ILE A 146 2.33 18.91 -17.77
N SER A 147 2.97 18.28 -18.76
CA SER A 147 3.92 18.95 -19.66
C SER A 147 3.27 19.95 -20.62
N LYS A 148 1.98 19.80 -20.91
CA LYS A 148 1.24 20.68 -21.84
C LYS A 148 0.85 22.03 -21.24
N GLU A 149 0.88 22.16 -19.91
CA GLU A 149 0.49 23.39 -19.20
C GLU A 149 -0.90 23.95 -19.58
N ASN A 150 -1.85 23.06 -19.89
CA ASN A 150 -3.21 23.43 -20.32
C ASN A 150 -4.25 23.19 -19.24
N GLU A 151 -4.67 24.27 -18.55
CA GLU A 151 -5.67 24.22 -17.47
C GLU A 151 -7.02 23.64 -17.91
N THR A 152 -7.47 23.93 -19.14
CA THR A 152 -8.76 23.42 -19.63
C THR A 152 -8.73 21.91 -19.82
N GLU A 153 -7.62 21.38 -20.36
CA GLU A 153 -7.43 19.93 -20.53
C GLU A 153 -7.31 19.22 -19.18
N VAL A 154 -6.66 19.86 -18.20
CA VAL A 154 -6.57 19.36 -16.83
C VAL A 154 -7.94 19.29 -16.19
N ASN A 155 -8.71 20.38 -16.17
CA ASN A 155 -10.04 20.42 -15.56
C ASN A 155 -10.98 19.37 -16.17
N PHE A 156 -10.96 19.27 -17.50
CA PHE A 156 -11.74 18.26 -18.22
C PHE A 156 -11.32 16.83 -17.85
N PHE A 157 -10.01 16.57 -17.74
CA PHE A 157 -9.52 15.25 -17.32
C PHE A 157 -9.91 14.94 -15.88
N THR A 158 -9.78 15.90 -14.95
CA THR A 158 -10.07 15.71 -13.53
C THR A 158 -11.56 15.48 -13.28
N ASP A 159 -12.44 16.11 -14.05
CA ASP A 159 -13.89 15.84 -14.02
C ASP A 159 -14.20 14.41 -14.50
N ASN A 160 -13.59 14.01 -15.63
CA ASN A 160 -13.74 12.65 -16.15
C ASN A 160 -13.19 11.59 -15.18
N LEU A 161 -12.07 11.86 -14.52
CA LEU A 161 -11.48 10.97 -13.52
C LEU A 161 -12.37 10.82 -12.29
N LYS A 162 -13.01 11.91 -11.85
CA LYS A 162 -13.96 11.89 -10.73
C LYS A 162 -15.17 11.03 -11.05
N GLU A 163 -15.80 11.25 -12.20
CA GLU A 163 -16.94 10.44 -12.67
C GLU A 163 -16.54 8.98 -12.89
N PHE A 164 -15.39 8.73 -13.53
CA PHE A 164 -14.86 7.39 -13.70
C PHE A 164 -14.71 6.67 -12.36
N SER A 165 -14.08 7.30 -11.37
CA SER A 165 -13.86 6.71 -10.06
C SER A 165 -15.18 6.41 -9.34
N HIS A 166 -16.15 7.33 -9.39
CA HIS A 166 -17.51 7.12 -8.88
C HIS A 166 -18.16 5.89 -9.49
N GLN A 167 -18.13 5.79 -10.81
CA GLN A 167 -18.84 4.74 -11.52
C GLN A 167 -18.18 3.37 -11.31
N ILE A 168 -16.85 3.33 -11.26
CA ILE A 168 -16.11 2.13 -10.91
C ILE A 168 -16.52 1.59 -9.53
N VAL A 169 -16.69 2.47 -8.53
CA VAL A 169 -17.23 2.05 -7.22
C VAL A 169 -18.61 1.43 -7.35
N LYS A 170 -19.53 2.07 -8.07
CA LYS A 170 -20.90 1.56 -8.25
C LYS A 170 -20.92 0.17 -8.89
N VAL A 171 -20.06 -0.06 -9.87
CA VAL A 171 -19.94 -1.36 -10.54
C VAL A 171 -19.42 -2.41 -9.58
N TYR A 172 -18.43 -2.07 -8.75
CA TYR A 172 -17.95 -3.02 -7.75
C TYR A 172 -18.99 -3.34 -6.68
N ASN A 173 -19.77 -2.35 -6.25
CA ASN A 173 -20.86 -2.56 -5.31
C ASN A 173 -21.97 -3.45 -5.92
N SER A 174 -22.24 -3.36 -7.23
CA SER A 174 -23.25 -4.23 -7.85
C SER A 174 -22.80 -5.69 -8.02
N LEU A 175 -21.48 -5.94 -8.06
CA LEU A 175 -20.92 -7.29 -8.07
C LEU A 175 -20.92 -7.96 -6.68
N LYS A 176 -21.29 -7.22 -5.62
CA LYS A 176 -21.28 -7.67 -4.22
C LYS A 176 -22.26 -8.78 -3.88
N GLU A 177 -23.25 -9.03 -4.72
CA GLU A 177 -24.22 -10.09 -4.47
C GLU A 177 -23.66 -11.53 -4.61
N LEU A 178 -22.36 -11.70 -4.88
CA LEU A 178 -21.78 -12.97 -5.34
C LEU A 178 -20.89 -13.75 -4.34
N GLY A 179 -20.70 -13.35 -3.07
CA GLY A 179 -19.83 -14.15 -2.18
C GLY A 179 -19.83 -13.84 -0.68
N VAL A 180 -19.22 -14.75 0.10
CA VAL A 180 -18.91 -14.59 1.54
C VAL A 180 -17.61 -13.80 1.68
N PHE A 181 -17.53 -12.93 2.68
CA PHE A 181 -16.51 -11.89 2.74
C PHE A 181 -15.61 -11.97 3.98
N ASP A 182 -14.37 -11.51 3.80
CA ASP A 182 -13.39 -11.36 4.86
C ASP A 182 -13.46 -9.97 5.51
N SER A 183 -13.39 -9.89 6.84
CA SER A 183 -13.19 -8.62 7.55
C SER A 183 -11.83 -8.01 7.21
N CYS A 184 -11.66 -6.70 7.44
CA CYS A 184 -10.36 -6.01 7.38
C CYS A 184 -9.22 -6.82 8.02
N SER A 185 -9.47 -7.32 9.23
CA SER A 185 -8.50 -8.10 9.98
C SER A 185 -8.10 -9.39 9.25
N SER A 186 -9.07 -10.11 8.68
CA SER A 186 -8.80 -11.31 7.89
C SER A 186 -8.01 -10.97 6.62
N TYR A 187 -8.30 -9.84 5.98
CA TYR A 187 -7.52 -9.35 4.85
C TYR A 187 -6.04 -9.14 5.24
N TYR A 188 -5.77 -8.45 6.35
CA TYR A 188 -4.41 -8.19 6.79
C TYR A 188 -3.65 -9.45 7.17
N GLU A 189 -4.27 -10.35 7.91
CA GLU A 189 -3.70 -11.67 8.20
C GLU A 189 -3.35 -12.42 6.91
N LYS A 190 -4.21 -12.31 5.87
CA LYS A 190 -3.97 -12.92 4.56
C LYS A 190 -2.85 -12.26 3.78
N ILE A 191 -2.66 -10.95 3.85
CA ILE A 191 -1.59 -10.29 3.08
C ILE A 191 -0.30 -10.12 3.88
N ALA A 192 -0.28 -10.39 5.19
CA ALA A 192 0.89 -10.22 6.05
C ALA A 192 2.15 -10.93 5.50
N HIS A 193 1.99 -12.13 4.94
CA HIS A 193 3.08 -12.89 4.31
C HIS A 193 3.59 -12.28 2.98
N GLN A 194 2.85 -11.33 2.42
CA GLN A 194 3.23 -10.57 1.23
C GLN A 194 3.84 -9.21 1.60
N LEU A 195 3.85 -8.84 2.87
CA LEU A 195 4.45 -7.61 3.33
C LEU A 195 5.97 -7.77 3.46
N PRO A 196 6.72 -6.66 3.49
CA PRO A 196 8.11 -6.65 3.90
C PRO A 196 8.46 -7.45 5.17
N PRO A 197 9.67 -8.04 5.24
CA PRO A 197 10.19 -8.67 6.45
C PRO A 197 10.75 -7.61 7.42
N ASP A 198 11.14 -8.01 8.63
CA ASP A 198 11.97 -7.17 9.51
C ASP A 198 13.45 -7.26 9.11
N LEU A 199 13.90 -8.46 8.72
CA LEU A 199 15.30 -8.77 8.42
C LEU A 199 15.45 -9.31 7.00
N ILE A 200 16.53 -8.90 6.34
CA ILE A 200 17.01 -9.49 5.10
C ILE A 200 18.36 -10.14 5.40
N ILE A 201 18.50 -11.42 5.05
CA ILE A 201 19.75 -12.15 5.18
C ILE A 201 20.13 -12.71 3.82
N ASN A 202 21.21 -12.17 3.25
CA ASN A 202 21.68 -12.51 1.92
C ASN A 202 22.99 -13.29 1.99
N GLY A 203 23.07 -14.39 1.24
CA GLY A 203 24.33 -15.09 1.06
C GLY A 203 24.17 -16.44 0.37
N TYR A 204 25.27 -17.17 0.28
CA TYR A 204 25.28 -18.53 -0.26
C TYR A 204 24.78 -19.48 0.83
N VAL A 205 23.65 -20.15 0.59
CA VAL A 205 23.15 -21.18 1.50
C VAL A 205 24.00 -22.44 1.34
N ASP A 206 24.77 -22.76 2.38
CA ASP A 206 25.47 -24.04 2.51
C ASP A 206 24.51 -25.08 3.09
N SER A 207 24.64 -26.32 2.61
CA SER A 207 23.75 -27.46 2.84
C SER A 207 23.03 -27.46 4.21
N SER A 208 21.72 -27.69 4.20
CA SER A 208 20.92 -27.79 5.42
C SER A 208 21.17 -29.13 6.13
N ARG A 209 22.25 -29.23 6.91
CA ARG A 209 22.49 -30.41 7.76
C ARG A 209 21.67 -30.28 9.04
N ASP A 210 20.89 -31.30 9.37
CA ASP A 210 20.21 -31.42 10.67
C ASP A 210 19.41 -30.18 11.10
N LYS A 211 18.60 -29.63 10.19
CA LYS A 211 17.77 -28.42 10.42
C LYS A 211 18.56 -27.12 10.63
N THR A 212 19.87 -27.12 10.47
CA THR A 212 20.69 -25.90 10.51
C THR A 212 20.92 -25.40 9.09
N ILE A 213 20.50 -24.17 8.81
CA ILE A 213 20.74 -23.43 7.58
C ILE A 213 21.97 -22.56 7.80
N VAL A 214 23.04 -22.83 7.07
CA VAL A 214 24.28 -22.05 7.16
C VAL A 214 24.36 -21.09 5.98
N ILE A 215 24.53 -19.80 6.23
CA ILE A 215 24.65 -18.76 5.21
C ILE A 215 26.08 -18.25 5.21
N LYS A 216 26.75 -18.45 4.08
CA LYS A 216 28.10 -17.95 3.83
C LYS A 216 28.03 -16.59 3.13
N TYR A 217 28.83 -15.64 3.60
CA TYR A 217 28.92 -14.30 3.04
C TYR A 217 30.37 -14.00 2.62
N GLY A 218 30.59 -13.65 1.35
CA GLY A 218 31.93 -13.36 0.83
C GLY A 218 32.85 -14.60 0.71
N ARG A 219 34.16 -14.41 0.92
CA ARG A 219 35.15 -15.51 0.85
C ARG A 219 34.96 -16.49 2.02
N PHE A 220 35.12 -17.78 1.76
CA PHE A 220 34.83 -18.88 2.69
C PHE A 220 35.51 -18.72 4.05
N PHE A 221 34.75 -18.30 5.07
CA PHE A 221 35.15 -18.41 6.47
C PHE A 221 34.69 -19.77 7.02
N PRO A 222 35.53 -20.51 7.76
CA PRO A 222 35.08 -21.69 8.48
C PRO A 222 34.06 -21.28 9.54
N VAL A 223 32.96 -22.01 9.65
CA VAL A 223 31.97 -21.77 10.71
C VAL A 223 32.62 -22.16 12.05
N PRO A 224 32.77 -21.23 13.01
CA PRO A 224 33.41 -21.52 14.28
C PRO A 224 32.57 -22.52 15.09
N GLN A 225 33.20 -23.25 16.03
CA GLN A 225 32.46 -24.18 16.89
C GLN A 225 31.54 -23.48 17.90
N TYR A 226 31.90 -22.26 18.32
CA TYR A 226 31.11 -21.44 19.23
C TYR A 226 30.47 -20.28 18.45
N GLN A 227 29.16 -20.10 18.61
CA GLN A 227 28.43 -18.95 18.08
C GLN A 227 27.48 -18.41 19.15
N GLN A 228 27.31 -17.09 19.17
CA GLN A 228 26.28 -16.46 19.97
C GLN A 228 24.90 -16.92 19.49
N SER A 229 24.13 -17.56 20.38
CA SER A 229 22.74 -17.92 20.12
C SER A 229 21.85 -16.79 20.61
N ILE A 230 21.06 -16.19 19.72
CA ILE A 230 20.13 -15.11 20.03
C ILE A 230 18.75 -15.38 19.41
N SER A 231 17.69 -14.79 19.96
CA SER A 231 16.36 -14.83 19.34
C SER A 231 16.28 -13.85 18.16
N ALA A 232 15.30 -14.06 17.26
CA ALA A 232 15.06 -13.13 16.16
C ALA A 232 14.69 -11.73 16.65
N THR A 233 13.89 -11.61 17.71
CA THR A 233 13.55 -10.32 18.34
C THR A 233 14.78 -9.63 18.91
N GLN A 234 15.67 -10.38 19.59
CA GLN A 234 16.93 -9.83 20.10
C GLN A 234 17.81 -9.34 18.94
N LEU A 235 17.88 -10.10 17.85
CA LEU A 235 18.62 -9.70 16.65
C LEU A 235 18.10 -8.39 16.06
N VAL A 236 16.78 -8.24 15.89
CA VAL A 236 16.17 -6.98 15.40
C VAL A 236 16.55 -5.81 16.31
N ASN A 237 16.43 -5.98 17.62
CA ASN A 237 16.65 -4.90 18.59
C ASN A 237 18.13 -4.56 18.83
N GLN A 238 19.06 -5.46 18.52
CA GLN A 238 20.48 -5.32 18.85
C GLN A 238 21.39 -5.36 17.61
N LEU A 239 20.84 -5.34 16.39
CA LEU A 239 21.62 -5.57 15.17
C LEU A 239 22.83 -4.63 15.06
N ASP A 240 22.65 -3.34 15.34
CA ASP A 240 23.74 -2.36 15.27
C ASP A 240 24.85 -2.61 16.30
N ASN A 241 24.49 -3.10 17.48
CA ASN A 241 25.46 -3.47 18.50
C ASN A 241 26.19 -4.75 18.12
N ILE A 242 25.47 -5.75 17.60
CA ILE A 242 26.03 -7.01 17.10
C ILE A 242 27.01 -6.74 15.95
N LYS A 243 26.69 -5.82 15.03
CA LYS A 243 27.59 -5.44 13.93
C LYS A 243 28.94 -4.88 14.43
N LYS A 244 28.96 -4.24 15.60
CA LYS A 244 30.16 -3.65 16.24
C LYS A 244 31.00 -4.64 17.05
N GLN A 245 30.47 -5.81 17.42
CA GLN A 245 31.19 -6.81 18.22
C GLN A 245 32.27 -7.54 17.39
N ASP A 246 33.31 -8.05 18.03
CA ASP A 246 34.36 -8.83 17.35
C ASP A 246 33.87 -10.21 16.87
N GLU A 247 32.80 -10.75 17.47
CA GLU A 247 32.20 -12.01 17.05
C GLU A 247 31.58 -11.88 15.64
N GLU A 248 31.98 -12.77 14.74
CA GLU A 248 31.60 -12.70 13.32
C GLU A 248 30.32 -13.47 12.99
N TRP A 249 29.97 -14.49 13.79
CA TRP A 249 28.91 -15.45 13.46
C TRP A 249 27.77 -15.44 14.47
N ILE A 250 26.56 -15.35 13.94
CA ILE A 250 25.31 -15.28 14.70
C ILE A 250 24.53 -16.58 14.46
N ARG A 251 23.92 -17.12 15.52
CA ARG A 251 22.97 -18.23 15.45
C ARG A 251 21.59 -17.77 15.92
N VAL A 252 20.59 -17.88 15.04
CA VAL A 252 19.17 -17.66 15.36
C VAL A 252 18.45 -18.99 15.37
N LYS A 253 17.73 -19.30 16.45
CA LYS A 253 17.00 -20.57 16.61
C LYS A 253 15.51 -20.40 16.36
N ASP A 254 14.84 -21.54 16.19
CA ASP A 254 13.37 -21.65 16.16
C ASP A 254 12.70 -20.80 15.07
N ILE A 255 13.24 -20.80 13.85
CA ILE A 255 12.57 -20.18 12.69
C ILE A 255 11.82 -21.23 11.85
N CYS A 256 10.73 -20.84 11.22
CA CYS A 256 9.89 -21.71 10.38
C CYS A 256 9.64 -21.07 9.02
N LEU A 257 9.63 -21.86 7.96
CA LEU A 257 9.20 -21.39 6.64
C LEU A 257 7.68 -21.11 6.67
N THR A 258 7.27 -19.88 6.31
CA THR A 258 5.85 -19.47 6.36
C THR A 258 5.11 -19.80 5.07
N SER A 259 5.81 -19.79 3.93
CA SER A 259 5.25 -20.04 2.61
C SER A 259 6.23 -20.82 1.73
N ASN A 260 5.71 -21.74 0.93
CA ASN A 260 6.49 -22.44 -0.10
C ASN A 260 6.76 -21.53 -1.32
N ASN A 261 6.07 -20.39 -1.41
CA ASN A 261 6.29 -19.43 -2.46
C ASN A 261 7.57 -18.64 -2.14
N CYS A 262 8.52 -18.68 -3.06
CA CYS A 262 9.68 -17.81 -3.01
C CYS A 262 9.44 -16.55 -3.83
N LEU A 263 10.09 -15.45 -3.43
CA LEU A 263 10.06 -14.19 -4.16
C LEU A 263 11.33 -14.09 -4.99
N VAL A 264 11.20 -13.79 -6.27
CA VAL A 264 12.36 -13.56 -7.13
C VAL A 264 12.65 -12.08 -7.12
N GLY A 265 13.83 -11.73 -6.60
CA GLY A 265 14.35 -10.38 -6.65
C GLY A 265 15.36 -10.17 -7.77
N ARG A 266 16.08 -9.06 -7.68
CA ARG A 266 17.14 -8.68 -8.62
C ARG A 266 18.33 -9.63 -8.57
N ASP A 267 19.14 -9.60 -9.63
CA ASP A 267 20.38 -10.36 -9.72
C ASP A 267 20.20 -11.88 -9.53
N ASN A 268 19.03 -12.37 -9.95
CA ASN A 268 18.59 -13.75 -9.74
C ASN A 268 18.62 -14.18 -8.26
N ILE A 269 18.44 -13.26 -7.31
CA ILE A 269 18.27 -13.60 -5.91
C ILE A 269 16.83 -14.09 -5.70
N VAL A 270 16.68 -15.17 -4.96
CA VAL A 270 15.41 -15.75 -4.55
C VAL A 270 15.34 -15.65 -3.03
N TYR A 271 14.24 -15.08 -2.55
CA TYR A 271 13.97 -14.89 -1.14
C TYR A 271 12.95 -15.91 -0.63
N PHE A 272 13.34 -16.64 0.41
CA PHE A 272 12.45 -17.49 1.19
C PHE A 272 11.98 -16.74 2.43
N LEU A 273 10.68 -16.81 2.73
CA LEU A 273 10.10 -16.13 3.89
C LEU A 273 10.06 -17.09 5.09
N PHE A 274 10.81 -16.75 6.12
CA PHE A 274 10.79 -17.41 7.42
C PHE A 274 10.15 -16.50 8.46
N SER A 275 9.58 -17.08 9.52
CA SER A 275 9.23 -16.34 10.72
C SER A 275 9.75 -17.01 11.99
N SER A 276 9.98 -16.22 13.02
CA SER A 276 10.36 -16.73 14.34
C SER A 276 9.17 -17.38 15.02
N ALA A 277 9.33 -18.58 15.57
CA ALA A 277 8.31 -19.19 16.41
C ALA A 277 8.18 -18.40 17.73
N GLY A 278 7.08 -17.67 17.92
CA GLY A 278 6.86 -16.89 19.15
C GLY A 278 5.78 -15.81 19.02
N VAL A 279 5.69 -14.98 20.06
CA VAL A 279 4.67 -13.92 20.20
C VAL A 279 4.90 -12.74 19.24
N ASP A 280 6.16 -12.51 18.85
CA ASP A 280 6.55 -11.31 18.09
C ASP A 280 6.52 -11.50 16.56
N ASP A 281 6.49 -12.75 16.07
CA ASP A 281 6.42 -13.14 14.64
C ASP A 281 7.36 -12.34 13.72
N VAL A 282 8.65 -12.25 14.08
CA VAL A 282 9.68 -11.58 13.27
C VAL A 282 9.79 -12.28 11.92
N GLN A 283 9.61 -11.52 10.84
CA GLN A 283 9.70 -12.02 9.46
C GLN A 283 11.13 -11.84 8.93
N ILE A 284 11.65 -12.88 8.30
CA ILE A 284 13.02 -12.95 7.78
C ILE A 284 12.97 -13.35 6.32
N TRP A 285 13.54 -12.52 5.45
CA TRP A 285 13.83 -12.92 4.07
C TRP A 285 15.23 -13.51 3.98
N LEU A 286 15.28 -14.80 3.64
CA LEU A 286 16.51 -15.49 3.31
C LEU A 286 16.76 -15.41 1.80
N GLY A 287 17.63 -14.51 1.37
CA GLY A 287 18.02 -14.34 -0.02
C GLY A 287 19.21 -15.20 -0.42
N THR A 288 19.06 -15.95 -1.52
CA THR A 288 20.10 -16.81 -2.11
C THR A 288 20.04 -16.76 -3.64
N HIS A 289 21.09 -17.15 -4.34
CA HIS A 289 21.03 -17.19 -5.82
C HIS A 289 20.09 -18.29 -6.32
N LYS A 290 19.37 -18.01 -7.41
CA LYS A 290 18.39 -18.91 -8.05
C LYS A 290 18.98 -20.28 -8.38
N GLU A 291 20.25 -20.33 -8.77
CA GLU A 291 20.97 -21.59 -9.08
C GLU A 291 21.02 -22.54 -7.87
N GLN A 292 21.04 -21.99 -6.64
CA GLN A 292 21.06 -22.79 -5.42
C GLN A 292 19.68 -23.33 -5.04
N CYS A 293 18.60 -22.69 -5.50
CA CYS A 293 17.24 -23.01 -5.07
C CYS A 293 16.84 -24.46 -5.37
N ASN A 294 17.35 -25.03 -6.47
CA ASN A 294 17.07 -26.42 -6.84
C ASN A 294 17.62 -27.44 -5.83
N THR A 295 18.58 -27.04 -4.99
CA THR A 295 19.19 -27.89 -3.97
C THR A 295 18.58 -27.68 -2.58
N LEU A 296 17.77 -26.64 -2.40
CA LEU A 296 17.17 -26.30 -1.12
C LEU A 296 15.78 -26.91 -1.04
N ASN A 297 15.57 -27.79 -0.05
CA ASN A 297 14.28 -28.38 0.24
C ASN A 297 13.85 -28.01 1.66
N PHE A 298 13.23 -26.83 1.79
CA PHE A 298 12.65 -26.38 3.04
C PHE A 298 11.23 -26.91 3.18
N GLU A 299 10.98 -27.68 4.22
CA GLU A 299 9.64 -28.10 4.64
C GLU A 299 8.98 -26.97 5.47
N LYS A 300 7.71 -26.68 5.16
CA LYS A 300 6.86 -25.77 5.94
C LYS A 300 6.70 -26.31 7.37
N GLU A 301 6.54 -25.42 8.36
CA GLU A 301 6.31 -25.75 9.78
C GLU A 301 7.47 -26.49 10.50
N LYS A 302 8.44 -27.01 9.76
CA LYS A 302 9.69 -27.51 10.31
C LYS A 302 10.49 -26.34 10.90
N ARG A 303 10.99 -26.56 12.11
CA ARG A 303 11.88 -25.60 12.78
C ARG A 303 13.30 -25.74 12.26
N TYR A 304 13.92 -24.60 11.99
CA TYR A 304 15.30 -24.47 11.57
C TYR A 304 16.09 -23.58 12.53
N GLU A 305 17.40 -23.75 12.49
CA GLU A 305 18.35 -22.79 13.02
C GLU A 305 19.06 -22.10 11.86
N LEU A 306 19.31 -20.80 11.97
CA LEU A 306 20.02 -20.01 10.99
C LEU A 306 21.38 -19.61 11.55
N VAL A 307 22.46 -19.95 10.86
CA VAL A 307 23.82 -19.56 11.23
C VAL A 307 24.42 -18.74 10.10
N PHE A 308 24.80 -17.49 10.38
CA PHE A 308 25.26 -16.57 9.35
C PHE A 308 26.29 -15.57 9.88
N HIS A 309 27.09 -15.03 8.97
CA HIS A 309 28.02 -13.96 9.28
C HIS A 309 27.26 -12.65 9.54
N LYS A 310 27.66 -11.83 10.53
CA LYS A 310 26.97 -10.57 10.89
C LYS A 310 26.80 -9.56 9.75
N ASN A 311 27.63 -9.66 8.71
CA ASN A 311 27.54 -8.82 7.49
C ASN A 311 26.53 -9.34 6.47
N ALA A 312 26.03 -10.57 6.62
CA ALA A 312 24.99 -11.14 5.77
C ALA A 312 23.60 -10.56 6.07
N VAL A 313 23.42 -9.98 7.25
CA VAL A 313 22.14 -9.50 7.76
C VAL A 313 22.02 -7.98 7.73
N GLU A 314 20.84 -7.52 7.38
CA GLU A 314 20.46 -6.11 7.39
C GLU A 314 19.00 -5.97 7.83
N LEU A 315 18.66 -4.88 8.51
CA LEU A 315 17.25 -4.52 8.71
C LEU A 315 16.65 -4.15 7.36
N PHE A 316 15.41 -4.55 7.14
CA PHE A 316 14.67 -4.18 5.95
C PHE A 316 14.63 -2.66 5.75
N THR A 317 14.45 -1.90 6.83
CA THR A 317 14.40 -0.43 6.81
C THR A 317 15.75 0.18 6.42
N THR A 318 16.87 -0.33 6.94
CA THR A 318 18.21 0.11 6.51
C THR A 318 18.44 -0.19 5.03
N LYS A 319 17.96 -1.35 4.55
CA LYS A 319 18.05 -1.68 3.12
C LYS A 319 17.24 -0.72 2.26
N LEU A 320 16.03 -0.36 2.69
CA LEU A 320 15.22 0.67 2.02
C LEU A 320 15.90 2.04 2.00
N GLU A 321 16.51 2.44 3.12
CA GLU A 321 17.25 3.70 3.22
C GLU A 321 18.42 3.74 2.21
N SER A 322 19.11 2.60 2.03
CA SER A 322 20.20 2.47 1.05
C SER A 322 19.75 2.70 -0.41
N ILE A 323 18.46 2.53 -0.72
CA ILE A 323 17.89 2.79 -2.06
C ILE A 323 17.12 4.12 -2.14
N GLY A 324 17.19 4.94 -1.08
CA GLY A 324 16.70 6.32 -1.07
C GLY A 324 15.37 6.55 -0.34
N PHE A 325 14.82 5.54 0.36
CA PHE A 325 13.68 5.79 1.25
C PHE A 325 14.08 6.58 2.49
N ASN A 326 13.18 7.41 2.98
CA ASN A 326 13.35 8.05 4.27
C ASN A 326 13.07 7.05 5.40
N THR A 327 13.88 7.02 6.46
CA THR A 327 13.71 6.09 7.59
C THR A 327 12.35 6.25 8.28
N ASN A 328 11.79 7.46 8.32
CA ASN A 328 10.44 7.73 8.85
C ASN A 328 9.32 7.25 7.93
N SER A 329 9.62 7.03 6.64
CA SER A 329 8.71 6.39 5.71
C SER A 329 8.79 4.86 5.77
N CYS A 330 9.56 4.29 6.68
CA CYS A 330 9.70 2.85 6.83
C CYS A 330 9.05 2.38 8.15
N ILE A 331 8.58 1.15 8.19
CA ILE A 331 8.10 0.51 9.41
C ILE A 331 8.52 -0.96 9.37
N LEU A 332 8.73 -1.56 10.54
CA LEU A 332 9.05 -2.98 10.71
C LEU A 332 7.76 -3.83 10.75
N HIS A 333 7.84 -5.08 10.30
CA HIS A 333 6.72 -6.04 10.31
C HIS A 333 6.13 -6.21 11.70
N THR A 334 6.99 -6.46 12.69
CA THR A 334 6.62 -6.58 14.10
C THR A 334 5.86 -5.35 14.62
N TYR A 335 6.34 -4.14 14.31
CA TYR A 335 5.71 -2.90 14.76
C TYR A 335 4.38 -2.63 14.04
N PHE A 336 4.29 -2.90 12.74
CA PHE A 336 3.03 -2.82 12.00
C PHE A 336 1.97 -3.76 12.57
N ASN A 337 2.35 -5.00 12.89
CA ASN A 337 1.43 -5.97 13.50
C ASN A 337 0.96 -5.52 14.88
N ALA A 338 1.83 -4.93 15.69
CA ALA A 338 1.46 -4.38 16.98
C ALA A 338 0.40 -3.26 16.83
N LEU A 339 0.64 -2.29 15.95
CA LEU A 339 -0.30 -1.20 15.67
C LEU A 339 -1.64 -1.71 15.09
N CYS A 340 -1.59 -2.71 14.20
CA CYS A 340 -2.81 -3.34 13.67
C CYS A 340 -3.63 -4.02 14.76
N LYS A 341 -2.98 -4.68 15.73
CA LYS A 341 -3.65 -5.32 16.86
C LYS A 341 -4.35 -4.27 17.75
N GLU A 342 -3.68 -3.16 18.04
CA GLU A 342 -4.24 -2.05 18.82
C GLU A 342 -5.44 -1.39 18.13
N GLN A 343 -5.35 -1.19 16.81
CA GLN A 343 -6.37 -0.52 16.03
C GLN A 343 -7.49 -1.44 15.53
N ARG A 344 -7.42 -2.75 15.82
CA ARG A 344 -8.34 -3.79 15.29
C ARG A 344 -9.81 -3.47 15.52
N VAL A 345 -10.12 -2.83 16.64
CA VAL A 345 -11.50 -2.44 17.01
C VAL A 345 -12.10 -1.37 16.10
N TYR A 346 -11.27 -0.66 15.31
CA TYR A 346 -11.70 0.39 14.39
C TYR A 346 -11.84 -0.07 12.94
N PHE A 347 -11.62 -1.37 12.68
CA PHE A 347 -11.67 -1.94 11.36
C PHE A 347 -13.01 -2.66 11.12
N PHE A 348 -13.98 -1.91 10.64
CA PHE A 348 -15.37 -2.37 10.43
C PHE A 348 -15.63 -2.81 8.99
N SER A 349 -14.80 -2.31 8.08
CA SER A 349 -14.93 -2.46 6.65
C SER A 349 -14.13 -3.68 6.17
N LYS A 350 -14.60 -4.35 5.12
CA LYS A 350 -13.92 -5.49 4.49
C LYS A 350 -12.97 -5.04 3.37
N MET A 351 -11.65 -5.03 3.57
CA MET A 351 -10.70 -4.60 2.54
C MET A 351 -10.49 -5.61 1.40
N ARG A 352 -10.36 -5.13 0.15
CA ARG A 352 -9.82 -5.92 -0.97
C ARG A 352 -8.42 -5.48 -1.35
N HIS A 353 -7.74 -6.39 -2.03
CA HIS A 353 -6.61 -6.07 -2.87
C HIS A 353 -7.11 -6.09 -4.30
N ASN A 354 -7.40 -4.92 -4.87
CA ASN A 354 -7.41 -4.79 -6.33
C ASN A 354 -6.04 -4.27 -6.74
N ASP A 355 -5.51 -4.75 -7.85
CA ASP A 355 -4.29 -4.20 -8.43
C ASP A 355 -4.61 -2.89 -9.18
N PHE A 356 -5.39 -2.01 -8.56
CA PHE A 356 -5.85 -0.75 -9.14
C PHE A 356 -4.75 0.31 -9.02
N HIS A 357 -3.79 0.27 -9.94
CA HIS A 357 -2.66 1.21 -10.02
C HIS A 357 -2.56 1.83 -11.42
N CYS A 358 -1.70 2.83 -11.60
CA CYS A 358 -1.51 3.55 -12.86
C CYS A 358 -1.27 2.68 -14.11
N GLY A 359 -0.68 1.49 -13.95
CA GLY A 359 -0.40 0.56 -15.05
C GLY A 359 -1.62 -0.27 -15.48
N ASN A 360 -2.65 -0.32 -14.63
CA ASN A 360 -3.90 -1.00 -14.90
C ASN A 360 -5.04 -0.03 -15.26
N VAL A 361 -4.74 1.26 -15.41
CA VAL A 361 -5.67 2.28 -15.90
C VAL A 361 -5.14 2.84 -17.22
N LEU A 362 -5.95 2.67 -18.25
CA LEU A 362 -5.64 3.11 -19.61
C LEU A 362 -6.38 4.39 -19.93
N VAL A 363 -5.69 5.33 -20.57
CA VAL A 363 -6.25 6.60 -20.99
C VAL A 363 -6.12 6.75 -22.50
N SER A 364 -7.21 7.17 -23.15
CA SER A 364 -7.26 7.47 -24.59
C SER A 364 -8.21 8.64 -24.82
N GLY A 365 -7.65 9.85 -24.93
CA GLY A 365 -8.42 11.09 -24.97
C GLY A 365 -9.22 11.27 -23.66
N PRO A 366 -10.56 11.48 -23.70
CA PRO A 366 -11.39 11.61 -22.50
C PRO A 366 -11.64 10.30 -21.76
N SER A 367 -11.36 9.15 -22.38
CA SER A 367 -11.80 7.85 -21.88
C SER A 367 -10.75 7.21 -20.98
N LEU A 368 -11.17 6.85 -19.77
CA LEU A 368 -10.42 6.01 -18.85
C LEU A 368 -11.03 4.61 -18.82
N LYS A 369 -10.18 3.57 -18.86
CA LYS A 369 -10.63 2.18 -18.73
C LYS A 369 -9.70 1.36 -17.84
N ILE A 370 -10.28 0.47 -17.05
CA ILE A 370 -9.54 -0.51 -16.25
C ILE A 370 -9.18 -1.72 -17.10
N ILE A 371 -7.97 -2.22 -16.88
CA ILE A 371 -7.52 -3.57 -17.23
C ILE A 371 -7.12 -4.30 -15.96
N ASP A 372 -7.09 -5.63 -16.01
CA ASP A 372 -6.93 -6.49 -14.84
C ASP A 372 -8.19 -6.52 -13.95
N VAL A 373 -9.06 -7.48 -14.26
CA VAL A 373 -10.27 -7.73 -13.46
C VAL A 373 -10.19 -9.06 -12.70
N GLY A 374 -9.04 -9.74 -12.74
CA GLY A 374 -8.86 -11.08 -12.16
C GLY A 374 -8.95 -11.11 -10.65
N ASP A 375 -8.48 -10.03 -10.01
CA ASP A 375 -8.50 -9.86 -8.56
C ASP A 375 -9.64 -9.00 -8.04
N MET A 376 -10.66 -8.77 -8.88
CA MET A 376 -11.87 -8.11 -8.42
C MET A 376 -12.54 -8.92 -7.31
N LYS A 377 -12.59 -8.32 -6.13
CA LYS A 377 -13.40 -8.78 -5.01
C LYS A 377 -14.42 -7.70 -4.66
N PRO A 378 -15.57 -8.06 -4.09
CA PRO A 378 -16.70 -7.15 -4.05
C PRO A 378 -16.74 -6.20 -2.86
N ASP A 379 -15.64 -5.98 -2.12
CA ASP A 379 -15.65 -5.06 -0.97
C ASP A 379 -14.33 -4.31 -0.74
N LEU A 380 -14.52 -3.01 -0.47
CA LEU A 380 -13.66 -1.84 -0.18
C LEU A 380 -12.73 -1.16 -1.17
N LEU A 381 -12.75 0.15 -0.96
CA LEU A 381 -12.26 1.18 -1.84
C LEU A 381 -11.06 1.89 -1.23
N ALA A 382 -10.89 1.86 0.10
CA ALA A 382 -9.74 2.45 0.77
C ALA A 382 -8.43 1.94 0.17
N SER A 383 -8.33 0.62 0.00
CA SER A 383 -7.16 -0.04 -0.59
C SER A 383 -6.97 0.32 -2.07
N ASP A 384 -8.04 0.46 -2.85
CA ASP A 384 -7.93 0.81 -4.28
C ASP A 384 -7.55 2.27 -4.48
N ILE A 385 -8.19 3.18 -3.73
CA ILE A 385 -7.85 4.60 -3.69
C ILE A 385 -6.38 4.73 -3.29
N ALA A 386 -6.00 4.10 -2.17
CA ALA A 386 -4.64 4.09 -1.70
C ALA A 386 -3.70 3.51 -2.75
N ARG A 387 -4.03 2.39 -3.39
CA ARG A 387 -3.20 1.74 -4.41
C ARG A 387 -2.95 2.67 -5.59
N LEU A 388 -4.01 3.28 -6.12
CA LEU A 388 -3.92 4.16 -7.28
C LEU A 388 -3.18 5.44 -6.91
N GLU A 389 -3.53 6.08 -5.79
CA GLU A 389 -2.87 7.28 -5.31
C GLU A 389 -1.39 7.05 -5.01
N VAL A 390 -1.03 5.98 -4.28
CA VAL A 390 0.36 5.58 -4.02
C VAL A 390 1.10 5.38 -5.34
N SER A 391 0.47 4.76 -6.33
CA SER A 391 1.08 4.58 -7.65
C SER A 391 1.28 5.90 -8.40
N ILE A 392 0.37 6.87 -8.28
CA ILE A 392 0.53 8.20 -8.85
C ILE A 392 1.69 8.92 -8.16
N TRP A 393 1.74 8.92 -6.82
CA TRP A 393 2.86 9.51 -6.08
C TRP A 393 4.20 8.86 -6.41
N PHE A 394 4.22 7.53 -6.58
CA PHE A 394 5.43 6.79 -6.88
C PHE A 394 5.89 7.01 -8.32
N ASP A 395 5.01 6.79 -9.31
CA ASP A 395 5.37 6.79 -10.72
C ASP A 395 5.42 8.21 -11.33
N VAL A 396 4.54 9.13 -10.89
CA VAL A 396 4.37 10.45 -11.54
C VAL A 396 5.17 11.53 -10.82
N ALA A 397 5.13 11.60 -9.49
CA ALA A 397 5.73 12.73 -8.75
C ALA A 397 7.26 12.82 -8.98
N GLY A 398 7.95 11.68 -9.07
CA GLY A 398 9.38 11.64 -9.39
C GLY A 398 9.67 12.10 -10.82
N ARG A 399 8.87 11.69 -11.81
CA ARG A 399 9.08 12.01 -13.23
C ARG A 399 8.85 13.49 -13.54
N ILE A 400 7.91 14.12 -12.85
CA ILE A 400 7.64 15.57 -13.00
C ILE A 400 8.55 16.42 -12.09
N GLY A 401 9.49 15.80 -11.38
CA GLY A 401 10.45 16.47 -10.50
C GLY A 401 9.77 17.28 -9.39
N LEU A 402 8.72 16.75 -8.78
CA LEU A 402 8.01 17.42 -7.68
C LEU A 402 8.93 17.58 -6.47
N SER A 403 9.00 18.78 -5.90
CA SER A 403 9.82 19.06 -4.73
C SER A 403 9.16 18.60 -3.43
N GLU A 404 9.94 18.49 -2.35
CA GLU A 404 9.40 18.18 -1.02
C GLU A 404 8.41 19.24 -0.52
N ALA A 405 8.68 20.53 -0.79
CA ALA A 405 7.83 21.63 -0.37
C ALA A 405 6.46 21.58 -1.07
N GLU A 406 6.45 21.30 -2.37
CA GLU A 406 5.22 21.10 -3.14
C GLU A 406 4.46 19.86 -2.65
N ALA A 407 5.15 18.73 -2.42
CA ALA A 407 4.53 17.52 -1.89
C ALA A 407 3.87 17.80 -0.52
N LYS A 408 4.57 18.48 0.39
CA LYS A 408 4.02 18.92 1.69
C LYS A 408 2.80 19.82 1.50
N ALA A 409 2.85 20.76 0.56
CA ALA A 409 1.75 21.69 0.30
C ALA A 409 0.49 20.97 -0.24
N ILE A 410 0.66 19.99 -1.13
CA ILE A 410 -0.44 19.15 -1.62
C ILE A 410 -1.07 18.36 -0.48
N ILE A 411 -0.26 17.69 0.35
CA ILE A 411 -0.74 16.87 1.47
C ILE A 411 -1.46 17.72 2.52
N LYS A 412 -0.95 18.93 2.81
CA LYS A 412 -1.57 19.90 3.74
C LYS A 412 -2.81 20.60 3.16
N GLY A 413 -3.14 20.38 1.89
CA GLY A 413 -4.29 21.03 1.25
C GLY A 413 -4.11 22.54 1.05
N VAL A 414 -2.87 23.04 0.92
CA VAL A 414 -2.58 24.48 0.73
C VAL A 414 -3.36 25.05 -0.46
N PRO A 415 -3.90 26.28 -0.37
CA PRO A 415 -4.66 26.91 -1.47
C PRO A 415 -3.88 26.94 -2.80
N ASN A 416 -4.62 26.85 -3.91
CA ASN A 416 -4.04 26.65 -5.25
C ASN A 416 -3.08 27.76 -5.70
N GLY A 417 -3.27 29.01 -5.24
CA GLY A 417 -2.46 30.16 -5.66
C GLY A 417 -0.98 30.10 -5.28
N ASN A 418 -0.57 29.16 -4.42
CA ASN A 418 0.81 28.99 -3.96
C ASN A 418 1.52 27.77 -4.57
N LEU A 419 0.87 27.05 -5.48
CA LEU A 419 1.43 25.84 -6.09
C LEU A 419 1.98 26.14 -7.48
N SER A 420 3.06 25.47 -7.86
CA SER A 420 3.45 25.41 -9.27
C SER A 420 2.36 24.72 -10.09
N PHE A 421 2.38 24.90 -11.42
CA PHE A 421 1.41 24.26 -12.29
C PHE A 421 1.37 22.74 -12.10
N LYS A 422 2.54 22.06 -12.11
CA LYS A 422 2.63 20.61 -11.89
C LYS A 422 2.07 20.16 -10.53
N ALA A 423 2.32 20.92 -9.46
CA ALA A 423 1.84 20.60 -8.12
C ALA A 423 0.33 20.82 -8.03
N TRP A 424 -0.18 21.87 -8.68
CA TRP A 424 -1.61 22.13 -8.83
C TRP A 424 -2.31 21.00 -9.59
N VAL A 425 -1.80 20.58 -10.76
CA VAL A 425 -2.39 19.47 -11.53
C VAL A 425 -2.43 18.20 -10.70
N LEU A 426 -1.32 17.82 -10.06
CA LEU A 426 -1.29 16.62 -9.22
C LEU A 426 -2.30 16.72 -8.08
N LYS A 427 -2.41 17.87 -7.41
CA LYS A 427 -3.43 18.10 -6.39
C LYS A 427 -4.85 17.91 -6.93
N GLN A 428 -5.18 18.47 -8.11
CA GLN A 428 -6.51 18.31 -8.71
C GLN A 428 -6.81 16.85 -9.05
N VAL A 429 -5.85 16.13 -9.63
CA VAL A 429 -5.98 14.70 -9.93
C VAL A 429 -6.26 13.88 -8.68
N LEU A 430 -5.49 14.08 -7.61
CA LEU A 430 -5.66 13.37 -6.34
C LEU A 430 -6.99 13.72 -5.66
N GLN A 431 -7.40 14.98 -5.71
CA GLN A 431 -8.67 15.41 -5.14
C GLN A 431 -9.85 14.82 -5.91
N SER A 432 -9.85 14.89 -7.25
CA SER A 432 -10.90 14.27 -8.08
C SER A 432 -11.00 12.77 -7.90
N LEU A 433 -9.86 12.09 -7.72
CA LEU A 433 -9.82 10.67 -7.42
C LEU A 433 -10.55 10.37 -6.10
N ARG A 434 -10.12 11.03 -5.01
CA ARG A 434 -10.71 10.86 -3.67
C ARG A 434 -12.20 11.19 -3.68
N ASP A 435 -12.57 12.34 -4.23
CA ASP A 435 -13.97 12.77 -4.36
C ASP A 435 -14.81 11.73 -5.11
N GLY A 436 -14.31 11.24 -6.25
CA GLY A 436 -15.04 10.29 -7.08
C GLY A 436 -15.30 8.99 -6.32
N PHE A 437 -14.28 8.48 -5.63
CA PHE A 437 -14.43 7.33 -4.78
C PHE A 437 -15.37 7.57 -3.60
N GLU A 438 -15.19 8.66 -2.84
CA GLU A 438 -16.06 9.03 -1.71
C GLU A 438 -17.52 9.21 -2.11
N ASN A 439 -17.81 9.71 -3.31
CA ASN A 439 -19.18 9.81 -3.83
C ASN A 439 -19.77 8.47 -4.27
N GLY A 440 -18.93 7.46 -4.49
CA GLY A 440 -19.37 6.11 -4.84
C GLY A 440 -19.63 5.21 -3.63
N ILE A 441 -19.03 5.50 -2.47
CA ILE A 441 -19.09 4.62 -1.30
C ILE A 441 -20.43 4.76 -0.57
N GLU A 442 -21.05 3.64 -0.20
CA GLU A 442 -22.29 3.66 0.61
C GLU A 442 -22.02 3.98 2.09
N HIS A 443 -20.81 3.68 2.55
CA HIS A 443 -20.39 3.84 3.94
C HIS A 443 -19.11 4.64 4.01
N LYS A 444 -19.10 5.65 4.89
CA LYS A 444 -17.92 6.46 5.16
C LYS A 444 -16.84 5.61 5.81
N LEU A 445 -15.64 5.62 5.24
CA LEU A 445 -14.46 4.93 5.78
C LEU A 445 -13.98 5.59 7.07
N SER A 446 -13.56 4.79 8.03
CA SER A 446 -12.91 5.34 9.24
C SER A 446 -11.52 5.88 8.87
N GLN A 447 -11.03 6.84 9.65
CA GLN A 447 -9.67 7.36 9.46
C GLN A 447 -8.63 6.25 9.61
N ALA A 448 -8.80 5.35 10.58
CA ALA A 448 -7.89 4.22 10.81
C ALA A 448 -7.82 3.29 9.59
N GLU A 449 -8.95 3.01 8.94
CA GLU A 449 -9.02 2.18 7.74
C GLU A 449 -8.32 2.83 6.55
N ASN A 450 -8.55 4.13 6.35
CA ASN A 450 -7.85 4.90 5.32
C ASN A 450 -6.34 4.84 5.54
N VAL A 451 -5.88 5.18 6.74
CA VAL A 451 -4.46 5.20 7.09
C VAL A 451 -3.82 3.83 6.88
N LEU A 452 -4.47 2.77 7.37
CA LEU A 452 -3.98 1.41 7.22
C LEU A 452 -3.89 0.97 5.75
N ALA A 453 -4.89 1.32 4.93
CA ALA A 453 -4.84 1.06 3.50
C ALA A 453 -3.64 1.75 2.83
N TYR A 454 -3.40 3.03 3.12
CA TYR A 454 -2.24 3.75 2.58
C TYR A 454 -0.90 3.15 3.01
N VAL A 455 -0.72 2.87 4.31
CA VAL A 455 0.54 2.29 4.82
C VAL A 455 0.82 0.94 4.17
N THR A 456 -0.21 0.09 4.06
CA THR A 456 -0.10 -1.21 3.42
C THR A 456 0.32 -1.09 1.96
N GLN A 457 -0.26 -0.15 1.23
CA GLN A 457 0.09 0.08 -0.18
C GLN A 457 1.49 0.67 -0.35
N ILE A 458 1.91 1.59 0.52
CA ILE A 458 3.30 2.08 0.59
C ILE A 458 4.27 0.91 0.81
N TRP A 459 3.93 -0.01 1.70
CA TRP A 459 4.73 -1.21 1.99
C TRP A 459 4.85 -2.17 0.82
N PHE A 460 3.77 -2.40 0.08
CA PHE A 460 3.85 -3.17 -1.15
C PHE A 460 4.84 -2.53 -2.13
N TYR A 461 4.80 -1.20 -2.29
CA TYR A 461 5.75 -0.48 -3.15
C TYR A 461 7.19 -0.57 -2.66
N GLN A 462 7.43 -0.46 -1.34
CA GLN A 462 8.75 -0.67 -0.74
C GLN A 462 9.29 -2.06 -1.04
N ARG A 463 8.45 -3.10 -0.88
CA ARG A 463 8.79 -4.47 -1.27
C ARG A 463 9.11 -4.59 -2.76
N TYR A 464 8.29 -4.03 -3.65
CA TYR A 464 8.56 -4.07 -5.09
C TYR A 464 9.86 -3.37 -5.46
N CYS A 465 10.21 -2.27 -4.78
CA CYS A 465 11.47 -1.58 -5.01
C CYS A 465 12.67 -2.47 -4.72
N LEU A 466 12.58 -3.37 -3.74
CA LEU A 466 13.67 -4.30 -3.43
C LEU A 466 13.73 -5.51 -4.35
N LEU A 467 12.57 -6.02 -4.78
CA LEU A 467 12.50 -7.20 -5.63
C LEU A 467 12.81 -6.88 -7.09
N GLU A 468 12.26 -5.80 -7.64
CA GLU A 468 12.19 -5.62 -9.09
C GLU A 468 12.97 -4.41 -9.57
N TYR A 469 13.03 -3.35 -8.77
CA TYR A 469 13.51 -2.06 -9.25
C TYR A 469 14.89 -1.68 -8.75
N GLY A 470 15.62 -1.06 -9.65
CA GLY A 470 16.81 -0.27 -9.42
C GLY A 470 16.28 1.06 -9.83
N VAL A 471 15.25 1.47 -9.08
CA VAL A 471 14.65 2.77 -9.29
C VAL A 471 15.83 3.71 -9.16
N ASP A 472 16.02 4.53 -10.17
CA ASP A 472 16.83 5.73 -10.01
C ASP A 472 16.23 6.45 -8.81
N LYS A 473 16.94 6.42 -7.68
CA LYS A 473 16.69 7.09 -6.40
C LYS A 473 15.22 7.47 -6.12
N ILE A 474 14.60 6.85 -5.11
CA ILE A 474 13.24 7.19 -4.64
C ILE A 474 13.06 8.71 -4.53
N SER A 475 12.00 9.24 -5.16
CA SER A 475 11.76 10.67 -5.18
C SER A 475 11.49 11.20 -3.78
N SER A 476 12.02 12.39 -3.49
CA SER A 476 11.79 13.04 -2.19
C SER A 476 10.31 13.36 -1.97
N ALA A 477 9.56 13.67 -3.03
CA ALA A 477 8.10 13.82 -2.97
C ALA A 477 7.38 12.54 -2.50
N PHE A 478 7.77 11.36 -3.01
CA PHE A 478 7.20 10.09 -2.54
C PHE A 478 7.53 9.84 -1.07
N ASN A 479 8.77 10.15 -0.64
CA ASN A 479 9.15 10.06 0.77
C ASN A 479 8.29 10.95 1.67
N VAL A 480 7.99 12.20 1.27
CA VAL A 480 7.08 13.07 2.03
C VAL A 480 5.70 12.44 2.18
N PHE A 481 5.14 11.91 1.09
CA PHE A 481 3.85 11.24 1.09
C PHE A 481 3.84 9.98 1.99
N ALA A 482 4.87 9.15 1.87
CA ALA A 482 4.97 7.93 2.67
C ALA A 482 5.18 8.22 4.16
N CYS A 483 6.04 9.18 4.50
CA CYS A 483 6.23 9.67 5.87
C CYS A 483 4.92 10.18 6.48
N HIS A 484 4.11 10.92 5.70
CA HIS A 484 2.82 11.42 6.18
C HIS A 484 1.93 10.25 6.64
N TRP A 485 1.64 9.29 5.78
CA TRP A 485 0.74 8.19 6.13
C TRP A 485 1.28 7.27 7.23
N ILE A 486 2.58 7.00 7.24
CA ILE A 486 3.20 6.21 8.31
C ILE A 486 3.17 6.95 9.64
N SER A 487 3.36 8.27 9.65
CA SER A 487 3.20 9.07 10.87
C SER A 487 1.77 9.03 11.41
N GLN A 488 0.76 9.11 10.53
CA GLN A 488 -0.64 8.95 10.94
C GLN A 488 -0.90 7.56 11.52
N PHE A 489 -0.28 6.52 10.96
CA PHE A 489 -0.47 5.15 11.42
C PHE A 489 0.17 4.85 12.77
N ARG A 490 1.33 5.44 13.04
CA ARG A 490 1.99 5.41 14.37
C ARG A 490 1.18 6.13 15.46
N GLY A 491 0.17 6.90 15.06
CA GLY A 491 -0.68 7.69 15.93
C GLY A 491 -0.09 9.07 16.22
N SER A 492 -0.97 10.05 16.39
CA SER A 492 -0.65 11.40 16.88
C SER A 492 -0.17 11.44 18.34
N ASN A 493 -0.19 10.31 19.05
CA ASN A 493 0.16 10.21 20.48
C ASN A 493 1.66 9.95 20.73
N GLN A 494 2.45 9.69 19.68
CA GLN A 494 3.91 9.74 19.80
C GLN A 494 4.40 11.08 19.25
N ASN A 495 5.02 11.88 20.11
CA ASN A 495 5.80 13.07 19.75
C ASN A 495 7.02 12.70 18.87
N TYR A 496 6.80 12.10 17.70
CA TYR A 496 7.73 12.23 16.59
C TYR A 496 7.51 13.64 16.02
N SER A 497 8.13 14.61 16.67
CA SER A 497 8.41 15.92 16.07
C SER A 497 9.18 15.66 14.78
N PHE A 498 8.48 15.63 13.65
CA PHE A 498 9.06 16.26 12.48
C PHE A 498 9.26 17.72 12.89
N ASP A 499 10.50 18.19 12.96
CA ASP A 499 10.83 19.61 13.10
C ASP A 499 10.30 20.38 11.88
N ILE A 500 8.98 20.55 11.84
CA ILE A 500 8.22 21.29 10.86
C ILE A 500 7.06 21.96 11.61
N TYR A 501 7.40 22.88 12.49
CA TYR A 501 6.53 24.01 12.84
C TYR A 501 7.31 25.31 12.63
N PRO A 502 6.79 26.20 11.78
CA PRO A 502 6.63 27.59 12.16
C PRO A 502 5.14 27.79 12.50
N ASP A 503 4.91 28.12 13.77
CA ASP A 503 3.85 28.97 14.33
C ASP A 503 2.44 28.99 13.70
N ASN A 504 1.46 28.81 14.60
CA ASN A 504 0.12 29.44 14.61
C ASN A 504 -1.12 28.58 14.35
N GLU A 505 -1.15 27.32 14.81
CA GLU A 505 -2.41 26.83 15.41
C GLU A 505 -2.12 26.27 16.82
N PRO A 506 -2.87 26.71 17.85
CA PRO A 506 -2.65 26.23 19.19
C PRO A 506 -3.03 24.76 19.25
N ILE A 507 -2.02 23.91 19.47
CA ILE A 507 -2.18 22.55 19.95
C ILE A 507 -3.19 22.59 21.12
N PRO A 508 -4.22 21.72 21.17
CA PRO A 508 -5.11 21.66 22.32
C PRO A 508 -4.27 21.51 23.57
N LYS A 509 -4.33 22.51 24.46
CA LYS A 509 -3.47 22.58 25.64
C LYS A 509 -3.68 21.31 26.46
N MET A 510 -2.65 20.46 26.55
CA MET A 510 -2.66 19.30 27.44
C MET A 510 -2.88 19.77 28.88
N ASN A 511 -3.67 19.02 29.64
CA ASN A 511 -3.86 19.30 31.05
C ASN A 511 -2.78 18.56 31.86
N ASP A 512 -2.16 19.20 32.83
CA ASP A 512 -1.18 18.50 33.67
C ASP A 512 -1.88 17.64 34.72
N ILE A 513 -3.06 18.07 35.18
CA ILE A 513 -3.82 17.42 36.23
C ILE A 513 -5.29 17.27 35.81
N PHE A 514 -5.80 16.04 35.83
CA PHE A 514 -7.22 15.72 35.72
C PHE A 514 -7.78 15.39 37.10
N VAL A 515 -8.87 16.03 37.51
CA VAL A 515 -9.53 15.76 38.80
C VAL A 515 -10.82 14.98 38.57
N SER A 516 -10.89 13.77 39.13
CA SER A 516 -12.11 12.96 39.19
C SER A 516 -12.68 12.97 40.61
N TYR A 517 -13.97 13.27 40.75
CA TYR A 517 -14.67 13.35 42.03
C TYR A 517 -16.16 13.05 41.85
N ALA A 518 -16.85 12.70 42.93
CA ALA A 518 -18.30 12.52 42.89
C ALA A 518 -19.01 13.87 43.03
N ARG A 519 -20.01 14.13 42.17
CA ARG A 519 -20.74 15.42 42.19
C ARG A 519 -21.28 15.80 43.57
N VAL A 520 -21.84 14.83 44.30
CA VAL A 520 -22.39 15.03 45.66
C VAL A 520 -21.35 15.58 46.65
N ASP A 521 -20.06 15.30 46.43
CA ASP A 521 -18.98 15.82 47.26
C ASP A 521 -18.67 17.29 47.01
N ASN A 522 -19.15 17.87 45.91
CA ASN A 522 -18.94 19.28 45.60
C ASN A 522 -20.20 20.12 45.81
N GLU A 523 -21.25 19.56 46.41
CA GLU A 523 -22.41 20.33 46.82
C GLU A 523 -22.08 21.23 48.02
N PRO A 524 -22.41 22.53 47.97
CA PRO A 524 -22.16 23.43 49.09
C PRO A 524 -23.12 23.12 50.25
N LEU A 525 -22.58 23.11 51.47
CA LEU A 525 -23.40 23.04 52.69
C LEU A 525 -24.16 24.36 52.91
N PRO A 526 -25.30 24.35 53.64
CA PRO A 526 -26.02 25.58 53.98
C PRO A 526 -25.11 26.61 54.65
N GLY A 527 -25.01 27.80 54.05
CA GLY A 527 -24.15 28.89 54.51
C GLY A 527 -22.70 28.83 54.02
N ALA A 528 -22.32 27.84 53.20
CA ALA A 528 -21.04 27.81 52.50
C ALA A 528 -21.20 28.27 51.04
N ASP A 529 -20.23 29.05 50.56
CA ASP A 529 -20.25 29.59 49.19
C ASP A 529 -19.87 28.55 48.12
N LYS A 530 -19.13 27.50 48.50
CA LYS A 530 -18.58 26.46 47.60
C LYS A 530 -18.57 25.10 48.28
N GLY A 531 -18.63 24.03 47.47
CA GLY A 531 -18.43 22.65 47.93
C GLY A 531 -17.01 22.38 48.44
N TRP A 532 -16.84 21.29 49.18
CA TRP A 532 -15.54 20.99 49.80
C TRP A 532 -14.50 20.56 48.75
N VAL A 533 -14.89 19.88 47.68
CA VAL A 533 -13.98 19.54 46.57
C VAL A 533 -13.45 20.81 45.89
N THR A 534 -14.31 21.77 45.55
CA THR A 534 -13.87 23.06 44.99
C THR A 534 -12.94 23.79 45.96
N THR A 535 -13.22 23.73 47.26
CA THR A 535 -12.36 24.33 48.29
C THR A 535 -10.98 23.66 48.33
N LEU A 536 -10.93 22.34 48.27
CA LEU A 536 -9.70 21.55 48.18
C LEU A 536 -8.89 21.92 46.93
N ILE A 537 -9.52 21.92 45.75
CA ILE A 537 -8.84 22.21 44.48
C ILE A 537 -8.35 23.66 44.41
N ASN A 538 -9.07 24.63 44.98
CA ASN A 538 -8.58 26.00 45.10
C ASN A 538 -7.33 26.08 46.00
N GLY A 539 -7.33 25.35 47.12
CA GLY A 539 -6.18 25.25 48.01
C GLY A 539 -4.97 24.60 47.34
N LEU A 540 -5.19 23.49 46.64
CA LEU A 540 -4.17 22.79 45.86
C LEU A 540 -3.58 23.70 44.78
N THR A 541 -4.44 24.36 44.00
CA THR A 541 -4.05 25.30 42.94
C THR A 541 -3.19 26.43 43.53
N THR A 542 -3.63 27.03 44.63
CA THR A 542 -2.87 28.10 45.30
C THR A 542 -1.51 27.60 45.80
N SER A 543 -1.46 26.41 46.40
CA SER A 543 -0.22 25.82 46.92
C SER A 543 0.75 25.46 45.79
N LEU A 544 0.28 24.88 44.69
CA LEU A 544 1.10 24.59 43.50
C LEU A 544 1.67 25.87 42.90
N ALA A 545 0.84 26.91 42.74
CA ALA A 545 1.27 28.20 42.22
C ALA A 545 2.33 28.86 43.12
N GLN A 546 2.19 28.76 44.45
CA GLN A 546 3.18 29.24 45.41
C GLN A 546 4.50 28.46 45.31
N ASN A 547 4.43 27.13 45.21
CA ASN A 547 5.61 26.28 45.10
C ASN A 547 6.38 26.50 43.79
N TRP A 548 5.67 26.75 42.69
CA TRP A 548 6.27 26.92 41.35
C TRP A 548 6.50 28.41 41.00
N GLY A 549 6.09 29.32 41.88
CA GLY A 549 6.27 30.77 41.73
C GLY A 549 5.37 31.44 40.69
N ARG A 550 4.46 30.70 40.03
CA ARG A 550 3.53 31.22 39.01
C ARG A 550 2.33 30.26 38.83
N ALA A 551 1.14 30.83 38.61
CA ALA A 551 -0.11 30.06 38.50
C ALA A 551 -0.34 29.42 37.12
N ASP A 552 0.44 29.80 36.11
CA ASP A 552 0.36 29.30 34.74
C ASP A 552 1.43 28.24 34.43
N ALA A 553 2.20 27.81 35.44
CA ALA A 553 3.19 26.75 35.27
C ALA A 553 2.56 25.34 35.20
N TYR A 554 1.27 25.20 35.49
CA TYR A 554 0.51 23.97 35.28
C TYR A 554 -0.91 24.25 34.76
N SER A 555 -1.54 23.24 34.16
CA SER A 555 -2.96 23.22 33.79
C SER A 555 -3.72 22.16 34.59
N LEU A 556 -4.92 22.50 35.06
CA LEU A 556 -5.79 21.58 35.80
C LEU A 556 -7.18 21.59 35.17
N TRP A 557 -7.70 20.39 34.93
CA TRP A 557 -9.05 20.18 34.44
C TRP A 557 -9.88 19.47 35.51
N MET A 558 -11.06 20.01 35.77
CA MET A 558 -12.06 19.45 36.67
C MET A 558 -13.42 19.66 36.01
N ASP A 559 -14.23 18.61 35.98
CA ASP A 559 -15.58 18.72 35.44
C ASP A 559 -16.50 19.48 36.40
N PHE A 560 -17.28 20.43 35.87
CA PHE A 560 -18.24 21.22 36.65
C PHE A 560 -19.69 21.02 36.20
N GLU A 561 -19.97 20.37 35.07
CA GLU A 561 -21.25 20.58 34.37
C GLU A 561 -22.06 19.32 34.02
N LEU A 562 -21.59 18.12 34.36
CA LEU A 562 -22.36 16.93 33.97
C LEU A 562 -23.62 16.66 34.79
N ARG A 563 -24.71 16.43 34.06
CA ARG A 563 -26.02 16.06 34.57
C ARG A 563 -26.12 14.53 34.69
N GLU A 564 -26.80 14.06 35.72
CA GLU A 564 -27.04 12.63 35.93
C GLU A 564 -27.82 12.04 34.73
N ASN A 565 -27.35 10.88 34.23
CA ASN A 565 -27.87 10.10 33.08
C ASN A 565 -27.40 10.44 31.65
N GLU A 566 -26.38 11.27 31.46
CA GLU A 566 -25.76 11.41 30.13
C GLU A 566 -24.52 10.50 29.97
N PRO A 567 -24.34 9.83 28.81
CA PRO A 567 -23.11 9.08 28.52
C PRO A 567 -21.91 10.02 28.59
N ILE A 568 -20.76 9.51 29.06
CA ILE A 568 -19.50 10.27 29.16
C ILE A 568 -19.26 10.98 27.82
N PRO A 569 -19.27 12.32 27.78
CA PRO A 569 -18.99 13.01 26.54
C PRO A 569 -17.57 12.64 26.07
N PRO A 570 -17.36 12.37 24.78
CA PRO A 570 -16.05 12.06 24.22
C PRO A 570 -14.97 13.08 24.63
N GLU A 571 -15.37 14.31 24.91
CA GLU A 571 -14.53 15.37 25.43
C GLU A 571 -13.85 15.02 26.76
N ILE A 572 -14.55 14.39 27.71
CA ILE A 572 -13.99 14.07 29.03
C ILE A 572 -12.99 12.93 28.94
N ALA A 573 -13.32 11.87 28.18
CA ALA A 573 -12.40 10.78 27.89
C ALA A 573 -11.10 11.33 27.25
N LYS A 574 -11.25 12.27 26.32
CA LYS A 574 -10.12 12.95 25.70
C LYS A 574 -9.32 13.81 26.69
N GLN A 575 -9.96 14.50 27.63
CA GLN A 575 -9.23 15.26 28.66
C GLN A 575 -8.44 14.34 29.59
N LEU A 576 -9.00 13.18 29.97
CA LEU A 576 -8.35 12.18 30.79
C LEU A 576 -7.13 11.57 30.10
N GLU A 577 -7.29 11.12 28.86
CA GLU A 577 -6.20 10.56 28.03
C GLU A 577 -5.04 11.55 27.83
N ASN A 578 -5.34 12.85 27.77
CA ASN A 578 -4.35 13.90 27.56
C ASN A 578 -3.79 14.50 28.86
N SER A 579 -4.06 13.89 30.02
CA SER A 579 -3.61 14.42 31.30
C SER A 579 -2.36 13.71 31.83
N ALA A 580 -1.37 14.49 32.31
CA ALA A 580 -0.13 13.92 32.84
C ALA A 580 -0.33 13.22 34.20
N THR A 581 -1.28 13.71 35.00
CA THR A 581 -1.60 13.18 36.34
C THR A 581 -3.11 13.08 36.53
N LEU A 582 -3.57 11.95 37.11
CA LEU A 582 -4.96 11.74 37.54
C LEU A 582 -5.07 11.87 39.07
N LEU A 583 -5.86 12.84 39.53
CA LEU A 583 -6.21 13.04 40.93
C LEU A 583 -7.62 12.48 41.19
N LEU A 584 -7.69 11.35 41.90
CA LEU A 584 -8.95 10.71 42.29
C LEU A 584 -9.35 11.12 43.71
N ILE A 585 -10.55 11.68 43.88
CA ILE A 585 -11.14 12.00 45.18
C ILE A 585 -12.11 10.88 45.58
N LEU A 586 -11.58 9.90 46.32
CA LEU A 586 -12.36 8.75 46.77
C LEU A 586 -13.20 9.09 48.01
N SER A 587 -14.52 8.97 47.88
CA SER A 587 -15.51 9.17 48.93
C SER A 587 -16.59 8.08 48.87
N PRO A 588 -17.49 7.97 49.87
CA PRO A 588 -18.67 7.13 49.74
C PRO A 588 -19.54 7.49 48.53
N GLY A 589 -19.62 8.78 48.17
CA GLY A 589 -20.32 9.25 46.97
C GLY A 589 -19.65 8.77 45.68
N TYR A 590 -18.31 8.76 45.66
CA TYR A 590 -17.52 8.26 44.52
C TYR A 590 -17.79 6.78 44.28
N LEU A 591 -17.75 5.97 45.34
CA LEU A 591 -18.00 4.52 45.26
C LEU A 591 -19.45 4.16 44.91
N ALA A 592 -20.40 5.03 45.27
CA ALA A 592 -21.82 4.83 44.98
C ALA A 592 -22.24 5.33 43.58
N SER A 593 -21.40 6.15 42.95
CA SER A 593 -21.65 6.71 41.62
C SER A 593 -21.25 5.70 40.55
N SER A 594 -22.21 5.27 39.72
CA SER A 594 -21.90 4.46 38.52
C SER A 594 -21.13 5.23 37.44
N TRP A 595 -20.99 6.54 37.63
CA TRP A 595 -20.33 7.46 36.71
C TRP A 595 -18.83 7.65 37.03
N CYS A 596 -18.45 7.44 38.30
CA CYS A 596 -17.10 7.61 38.83
C CYS A 596 -16.34 6.28 38.87
#